data_AF-A0A3Q3JZT7-F1
#
_entry.id   AF-A0A3Q3JZT7-F1
#
_cell.length_a   1.000
_cell.length_b   1.000
_cell.length_c   1.000
_cell.angle_alpha   90.00
_cell.angle_beta   90.00
_cell.angle_gamma   90.00
#
_symmetry.space_group_name_H-M   'P 1'
#
loop_
_entity.id
_entity.type
_entity.pdbx_description
1 polymer ?
#
loop_
_entity_poly.entity_id
_entity_poly.type
_entity_poly.pdbx_seq_one_letter_code
_entity_poly.pdbx_strand_id
1 'polypeptide(L)'
;MAALTETTPQWKTTIIVSTSLQNHDTTRMLSAQRHRIRFSDSVESRAFIFPLSGTAFLLVDPQALPEHFEESGIIEMIKKFVQVHRNSFLLLYGPFNGKKELEILSEIQRRFFGRNLRILPVRNTAEAVKGMLTIAKATSKPHVDNIRDRMSLARAHVIESSPVWEMLRNTM
;
A
#
# COMPACT_ATOMS: atom_id res chain seq x y z
N MET A 1 9.41 39.77 11.18
CA MET A 1 8.40 38.87 10.57
C MET A 1 8.84 37.44 10.81
N ALA A 2 8.19 36.73 11.74
CA ALA A 2 8.52 35.35 12.06
C ALA A 2 7.93 34.41 11.01
N ALA A 3 8.78 33.66 10.33
CA ALA A 3 8.35 32.57 9.44
C ALA A 3 7.78 31.44 10.32
N LEU A 4 6.46 31.30 10.33
CA LEU A 4 5.78 30.12 10.84
C LEU A 4 6.16 28.96 9.92
N THR A 5 7.17 28.20 10.33
CA THR A 5 7.42 26.87 9.79
C THR A 5 6.29 25.98 10.30
N GLU A 6 5.19 25.91 9.53
CA GLU A 6 4.17 24.88 9.74
C GLU A 6 4.83 23.51 9.55
N THR A 7 5.29 22.94 10.66
CA THR A 7 5.72 21.54 10.70
C THR A 7 4.48 20.70 10.44
N THR A 8 4.30 20.26 9.19
CA THR A 8 3.21 19.35 8.85
C THR A 8 3.33 18.13 9.77
N PRO A 9 2.30 17.82 10.58
CA PRO A 9 2.43 16.78 11.58
C PRO A 9 2.80 15.47 10.91
N GLN A 10 3.88 14.85 11.39
CA GLN A 10 4.36 13.56 10.89
C GLN A 10 3.24 12.53 11.03
N TRP A 11 2.76 12.00 9.90
CA TRP A 11 1.67 11.03 9.88
C TRP A 11 2.09 9.77 10.65
N LYS A 12 1.28 9.38 11.64
CA LYS A 12 1.49 8.18 12.44
C LYS A 12 0.29 7.25 12.32
N THR A 13 0.56 5.95 12.29
CA THR A 13 -0.45 4.92 12.20
C THR A 13 -0.09 3.74 13.11
N THR A 14 -1.06 2.87 13.35
CA THR A 14 -0.84 1.57 13.99
C THR A 14 -0.73 0.51 12.90
N ILE A 15 0.27 -0.37 13.02
CA ILE A 15 0.55 -1.44 12.08
C ILE A 15 0.53 -2.74 12.87
N ILE A 16 -0.28 -3.70 12.44
CA ILE A 16 -0.25 -5.07 12.96
C ILE A 16 0.67 -5.86 12.04
N VAL A 17 1.70 -6.49 12.62
CA VAL A 17 2.74 -7.20 11.88
C VAL A 17 2.74 -8.65 12.32
N SER A 18 2.89 -9.56 11.37
CA SER A 18 3.13 -10.97 11.68
C SER A 18 4.34 -11.12 12.59
N THR A 19 4.26 -11.95 13.63
CA THR A 19 5.40 -12.29 14.49
C THR A 19 6.59 -12.84 13.70
N SER A 20 6.35 -13.52 12.56
CA SER A 20 7.41 -13.97 11.66
C SER A 20 8.29 -12.86 11.08
N LEU A 21 7.87 -11.59 11.19
CA LEU A 21 8.62 -10.41 10.75
C LEU A 21 9.13 -9.54 11.89
N GLN A 22 9.07 -10.01 13.14
CA GLN A 22 9.47 -9.22 14.31
C GLN A 22 10.90 -8.67 14.21
N ASN A 23 11.82 -9.46 13.67
CA ASN A 23 13.23 -9.09 13.51
C ASN A 23 13.59 -8.61 12.09
N HIS A 24 12.61 -8.47 11.20
CA HIS A 24 12.85 -8.07 9.81
C HIS A 24 13.18 -6.58 9.70
N ASP A 25 14.05 -6.19 8.77
CA ASP A 25 14.49 -4.79 8.62
C ASP A 25 13.35 -3.83 8.30
N THR A 26 12.32 -4.30 7.58
CA THR A 26 11.08 -3.54 7.35
C THR A 26 10.42 -3.12 8.65
N THR A 27 10.35 -4.01 9.64
CA THR A 27 9.76 -3.74 10.97
C THR A 27 10.60 -2.73 11.73
N ARG A 28 11.93 -2.88 11.71
CA ARG A 28 12.87 -1.93 12.34
C ARG A 28 12.72 -0.54 11.74
N MET A 29 12.64 -0.43 10.41
CA MET A 29 12.48 0.83 9.71
C MET A 29 11.12 1.50 9.97
N LEU A 30 10.03 0.73 10.03
CA LEU A 30 8.71 1.23 10.44
C LEU A 30 8.72 1.75 11.88
N SER A 31 9.43 1.07 12.78
CA SER A 31 9.56 1.48 14.18
C SER A 31 10.38 2.76 14.32
N ALA A 32 11.47 2.90 13.54
CA ALA A 32 12.31 4.09 13.51
C ALA A 32 11.53 5.35 13.06
N GLN A 33 10.51 5.18 12.23
CA GLN A 33 9.60 6.27 11.81
C GLN A 33 8.50 6.60 12.85
N ARG A 34 8.59 6.04 14.07
CA ARG A 34 7.67 6.29 15.20
C ARG A 34 6.21 5.86 14.94
N HIS A 35 6.01 4.86 14.08
CA HIS A 35 4.73 4.17 13.96
C HIS A 35 4.51 3.20 15.12
N ARG A 36 3.25 2.95 15.49
CA ARG A 36 2.92 2.00 16.56
C ARG A 36 2.84 0.59 15.98
N ILE A 37 3.81 -0.25 16.30
CA ILE A 37 3.84 -1.65 15.84
C ILE A 37 3.19 -2.55 16.89
N ARG A 38 2.32 -3.47 16.44
CA ARG A 38 1.76 -4.54 17.26
C ARG A 38 2.05 -5.86 16.55
N PHE A 39 2.57 -6.84 17.27
CA PHE A 39 2.78 -8.18 16.72
C PHE A 39 1.57 -9.07 16.96
N SER A 40 1.29 -9.98 16.03
CA SER A 40 0.21 -10.95 16.15
C SER A 40 0.56 -12.25 15.44
N ASP A 41 0.25 -13.39 16.05
CA ASP A 41 0.33 -14.73 15.45
C ASP A 41 -0.95 -15.08 14.68
N SER A 42 -2.03 -14.31 14.86
CA SER A 42 -3.34 -14.57 14.21
C SER A 42 -3.45 -14.01 12.80
N VAL A 43 -2.42 -13.31 12.32
CA VAL A 43 -2.35 -12.77 10.96
C VAL A 43 -1.48 -13.66 10.10
N GLU A 44 -1.69 -13.63 8.78
CA GLU A 44 -0.90 -14.46 7.89
C GLU A 44 0.60 -14.17 8.00
N SER A 45 1.41 -15.22 7.85
CA SER A 45 2.86 -15.09 7.94
C SER A 45 3.34 -14.08 6.90
N ARG A 46 4.30 -13.22 7.29
CA ARG A 46 4.88 -12.17 6.46
C ARG A 46 3.90 -11.03 6.10
N ALA A 47 2.79 -10.91 6.82
CA ALA A 47 1.81 -9.84 6.61
C ALA A 47 2.07 -8.57 7.43
N PHE A 48 1.67 -7.43 6.87
CA PHE A 48 1.53 -6.13 7.51
C PHE A 48 0.11 -5.61 7.30
N ILE A 49 -0.63 -5.33 8.36
CA ILE A 49 -1.99 -4.82 8.31
C ILE A 49 -2.02 -3.40 8.85
N PHE A 50 -2.68 -2.51 8.11
CA PHE A 50 -2.91 -1.12 8.49
C PHE A 50 -4.41 -0.95 8.77
N PRO A 51 -4.87 -1.07 10.04
CA PRO A 51 -6.30 -1.10 10.36
C PRO A 51 -7.02 0.19 9.97
N LEU A 52 -6.37 1.35 10.09
CA LEU A 52 -6.98 2.66 9.81
C LEU A 52 -7.25 2.89 8.31
N SER A 53 -6.47 2.27 7.43
CA SER A 53 -6.64 2.33 5.99
C SER A 53 -7.38 1.13 5.41
N GLY A 54 -7.55 0.06 6.20
CA GLY A 54 -8.11 -1.21 5.73
C GLY A 54 -7.24 -1.90 4.68
N THR A 55 -5.96 -1.51 4.56
CA THR A 55 -5.00 -2.11 3.62
C THR A 55 -4.16 -3.17 4.32
N ALA A 56 -3.91 -4.27 3.63
CA ALA A 56 -2.98 -5.30 4.06
C ALA A 56 -1.91 -5.54 3.00
N PHE A 57 -0.70 -5.85 3.45
CA PHE A 57 0.44 -6.17 2.60
C PHE A 57 1.01 -7.53 2.98
N LEU A 58 1.39 -8.32 1.99
CA LEU A 58 2.07 -9.60 2.17
C LEU A 58 3.46 -9.53 1.53
N LEU A 59 4.53 -9.74 2.30
CA LEU A 59 5.90 -9.69 1.80
C LEU A 59 6.33 -11.04 1.24
N VAL A 60 6.63 -11.09 -0.06
CA VAL A 60 7.16 -12.27 -0.75
C VAL A 60 8.51 -11.92 -1.35
N ASP A 61 9.52 -12.72 -1.00
CA ASP A 61 10.86 -12.65 -1.59
C ASP A 61 11.04 -13.88 -2.50
N PRO A 62 11.02 -13.70 -3.84
CA PRO A 62 11.24 -14.77 -4.81
C PRO A 62 12.62 -15.43 -4.75
N GLN A 63 13.62 -14.75 -4.20
CA GLN A 63 14.99 -15.26 -4.10
C GLN A 63 15.15 -16.25 -2.94
N ALA A 64 14.33 -16.11 -1.91
CA ALA A 64 14.26 -17.04 -0.79
C ALA A 64 13.44 -18.32 -1.09
N LEU A 65 13.02 -18.52 -2.34
CA LEU A 65 12.11 -19.61 -2.71
C LEU A 65 12.83 -20.81 -3.31
N PRO A 66 12.30 -22.02 -3.10
CA PRO A 66 12.73 -23.22 -3.82
C PRO A 66 12.71 -23.01 -5.34
N GLU A 67 13.43 -23.86 -6.07
CA GLU A 67 13.49 -23.82 -7.55
C GLU A 67 12.09 -23.87 -8.19
N HIS A 68 11.13 -24.56 -7.55
CA HIS A 68 9.74 -24.64 -7.98
C HIS A 68 8.82 -23.75 -7.14
N PHE A 69 8.38 -22.63 -7.75
CA PHE A 69 7.44 -21.69 -7.13
C PHE A 69 6.10 -22.35 -6.72
N GLU A 70 5.65 -23.37 -7.45
CA GLU A 70 4.38 -24.06 -7.17
C GLU A 70 4.42 -24.91 -5.91
N GLU A 71 5.58 -25.49 -5.59
CA GLU A 71 5.77 -26.37 -4.44
C GLU A 71 6.05 -25.60 -3.14
N SER A 72 6.31 -24.30 -3.25
CA SER A 72 6.68 -23.43 -2.12
C SER A 72 5.53 -23.11 -1.14
N GLY A 73 4.30 -23.52 -1.43
CA GLY A 73 3.11 -23.21 -0.62
C GLY A 73 2.68 -21.72 -0.66
N ILE A 74 3.40 -20.87 -1.39
CA ILE A 74 3.14 -19.42 -1.46
C ILE A 74 1.81 -19.11 -2.10
N ILE A 75 1.42 -19.85 -3.15
CA ILE A 75 0.12 -19.64 -3.78
C ILE A 75 -1.00 -19.83 -2.78
N GLU A 76 -0.90 -20.83 -1.90
CA GLU A 76 -1.90 -21.09 -0.87
C GLU A 76 -1.89 -20.01 0.21
N MET A 77 -0.71 -19.54 0.61
CA MET A 77 -0.55 -18.40 1.51
C MET A 77 -1.19 -17.12 0.94
N ILE A 78 -0.93 -16.80 -0.34
CA ILE A 78 -1.52 -15.65 -1.02
C ILE A 78 -3.03 -15.81 -1.12
N LYS A 79 -3.55 -17.01 -1.42
CA LYS A 79 -5.00 -17.26 -1.48
C LYS A 79 -5.67 -16.97 -0.13
N LYS A 80 -5.15 -17.52 0.98
CA LYS A 80 -5.69 -17.28 2.31
C LYS A 80 -5.66 -15.79 2.67
N PHE A 81 -4.54 -15.12 2.37
CA PHE A 81 -4.40 -13.69 2.59
C PHE A 81 -5.45 -12.86 1.83
N VAL A 82 -5.66 -13.16 0.54
CA VAL A 82 -6.64 -12.45 -0.31
C VAL A 82 -8.09 -12.72 0.10
N GLN A 83 -8.39 -13.88 0.68
CA GLN A 83 -9.73 -14.19 1.20
C GLN A 83 -10.10 -13.33 2.43
N VAL A 84 -9.13 -13.04 3.30
CA VAL A 84 -9.34 -12.27 4.53
C VAL A 84 -9.37 -10.76 4.25
N HIS A 85 -8.56 -10.28 3.31
CA HIS A 85 -8.31 -8.85 3.13
C HIS A 85 -8.89 -8.30 1.81
N ARG A 86 -9.79 -7.31 1.92
CA ARG A 86 -10.44 -6.68 0.75
C ARG A 86 -9.50 -5.79 -0.08
N ASN A 87 -8.50 -5.16 0.56
CA ASN A 87 -7.54 -4.28 -0.10
C ASN A 87 -6.13 -4.82 0.11
N SER A 88 -5.81 -5.85 -0.67
CA SER A 88 -4.60 -6.67 -0.52
C SER A 88 -3.52 -6.27 -1.50
N PHE A 89 -2.30 -6.13 -0.98
CA PHE A 89 -1.12 -5.84 -1.77
C PHE A 89 -0.05 -6.92 -1.55
N LEU A 90 0.50 -7.45 -2.63
CA LEU A 90 1.68 -8.31 -2.58
C LEU A 90 2.93 -7.44 -2.75
N LEU A 91 3.76 -7.35 -1.71
CA LEU A 91 5.09 -6.75 -1.80
C LEU A 91 6.03 -7.80 -2.37
N LEU A 92 6.27 -7.73 -3.68
CA LEU A 92 7.17 -8.65 -4.35
C LEU A 92 8.57 -8.06 -4.31
N TYR A 93 9.43 -8.62 -3.48
CA TYR A 93 10.76 -8.09 -3.19
C TYR A 93 11.80 -8.66 -4.16
N GLY A 94 12.54 -7.83 -4.88
CA GLY A 94 13.62 -8.31 -5.75
C GLY A 94 14.14 -7.25 -6.71
N PRO A 95 15.30 -7.45 -7.35
CA PRO A 95 15.84 -6.53 -8.33
C PRO A 95 14.96 -6.38 -9.60
N PHE A 96 14.15 -7.39 -9.96
CA PHE A 96 13.34 -7.46 -11.19
C PHE A 96 14.15 -7.27 -12.47
N ASN A 97 15.37 -7.78 -12.46
CA ASN A 97 16.29 -7.73 -13.59
C ASN A 97 16.41 -9.10 -14.26
N GLY A 98 15.96 -10.18 -13.60
CA GLY A 98 16.09 -11.55 -14.06
C GLY A 98 14.80 -12.13 -14.64
N LYS A 99 14.95 -13.09 -15.57
CA LYS A 99 13.83 -13.82 -16.18
C LYS A 99 12.95 -14.52 -15.14
N LYS A 100 13.56 -15.16 -14.14
CA LYS A 100 12.86 -15.88 -13.06
C LYS A 100 11.88 -14.97 -12.30
N GLU A 101 12.27 -13.74 -12.00
CA GLU A 101 11.48 -12.79 -11.22
C GLU A 101 10.26 -12.31 -12.01
N LEU A 102 10.45 -12.07 -13.31
CA LEU A 102 9.38 -11.70 -14.24
C LEU A 102 8.43 -12.87 -14.51
N GLU A 103 8.93 -14.10 -14.59
CA GLU A 103 8.12 -15.32 -14.71
C GLU A 103 7.25 -15.52 -13.46
N ILE A 104 7.82 -15.36 -12.26
CA ILE A 104 7.06 -15.44 -11.00
C ILE A 104 6.01 -14.34 -10.93
N LEU A 105 6.36 -13.09 -11.27
CA LEU A 105 5.42 -11.98 -11.34
C LEU A 105 4.26 -12.31 -12.30
N SER A 106 4.57 -12.79 -13.50
CA SER A 106 3.59 -13.14 -14.53
C SER A 106 2.68 -14.26 -14.06
N GLU A 107 3.23 -15.27 -13.39
CA GLU A 107 2.48 -16.41 -12.88
C GLU A 107 1.52 -16.01 -11.74
N ILE A 108 1.97 -15.16 -10.82
CA ILE A 108 1.11 -14.59 -9.77
C ILE A 108 0.01 -13.73 -10.42
N GLN A 109 0.37 -12.86 -11.36
CA GLN A 109 -0.61 -12.02 -12.06
C GLN A 109 -1.68 -12.86 -12.75
N ARG A 110 -1.28 -13.91 -13.47
CA ARG A 110 -2.18 -14.83 -14.17
C ARG A 110 -3.13 -15.54 -13.21
N ARG A 111 -2.61 -16.06 -12.09
CA ARG A 111 -3.42 -16.80 -11.09
C ARG A 111 -4.38 -15.92 -10.31
N PHE A 112 -3.99 -14.69 -9.99
CA PHE A 112 -4.79 -13.76 -9.19
C PHE A 112 -5.43 -12.66 -10.04
N PHE A 113 -5.48 -12.83 -11.36
CA PHE A 113 -6.14 -11.90 -12.25
C PHE A 113 -7.62 -11.74 -11.88
N GLY A 114 -8.10 -10.50 -11.83
CA GLY A 114 -9.48 -10.20 -11.43
C GLY A 114 -9.80 -10.45 -9.94
N ARG A 115 -8.82 -10.84 -9.12
CA ARG A 115 -8.97 -10.91 -7.65
C ARG A 115 -8.56 -9.59 -7.01
N ASN A 116 -8.85 -9.44 -5.72
CA ASN A 116 -8.54 -8.26 -4.93
C ASN A 116 -7.05 -8.14 -4.53
N LEU A 117 -6.13 -8.64 -5.36
CA LEU A 117 -4.69 -8.62 -5.12
C LEU A 117 -4.01 -7.66 -6.10
N ARG A 118 -3.31 -6.66 -5.55
CA ARG A 118 -2.46 -5.75 -6.32
C ARG A 118 -1.00 -6.09 -6.04
N ILE A 119 -0.15 -6.08 -7.06
CA ILE A 119 1.28 -6.40 -6.86
C ILE A 119 2.08 -5.10 -6.84
N LEU A 120 2.90 -4.94 -5.82
CA LEU A 120 3.83 -3.84 -5.66
C LEU A 120 5.26 -4.41 -5.71
N PRO A 121 5.95 -4.34 -6.86
CA PRO A 121 7.35 -4.71 -6.95
C PRO A 121 8.22 -3.71 -6.19
N VAL A 122 9.14 -4.20 -5.36
CA VAL A 122 10.03 -3.39 -4.52
C VAL A 122 11.44 -3.94 -4.57
N ARG A 123 12.45 -3.06 -4.67
CA ARG A 123 13.85 -3.50 -4.81
C ARG A 123 14.61 -3.56 -3.50
N ASN A 124 14.13 -2.83 -2.50
CA ASN A 124 14.77 -2.72 -1.19
C ASN A 124 13.76 -2.39 -0.10
N THR A 125 14.19 -2.53 1.15
CA THR A 125 13.36 -2.28 2.33
C THR A 125 12.82 -0.85 2.39
N ALA A 126 13.61 0.15 1.96
CA ALA A 126 13.18 1.55 1.99
C ALA A 126 12.03 1.81 1.00
N GLU A 127 12.11 1.25 -0.21
CA GLU A 127 11.03 1.28 -1.19
C GLU A 127 9.79 0.54 -0.68
N ALA A 128 9.96 -0.62 -0.05
CA ALA A 128 8.84 -1.38 0.54
C ALA A 128 8.12 -0.56 1.61
N VAL A 129 8.86 0.03 2.55
CA VAL A 129 8.28 0.88 3.60
C VAL A 129 7.61 2.12 3.02
N LYS A 130 8.28 2.83 2.10
CA LYS A 130 7.73 4.02 1.45
C LYS A 130 6.45 3.70 0.70
N GLY A 131 6.43 2.60 -0.06
CA GLY A 131 5.28 2.13 -0.83
C GLY A 131 4.09 1.80 0.08
N MET A 132 4.32 0.99 1.12
CA MET A 132 3.29 0.66 2.11
C MET A 132 2.68 1.89 2.76
N LEU A 133 3.53 2.79 3.27
CA LEU A 133 3.07 4.00 3.98
C LEU A 133 2.34 4.95 3.03
N THR A 134 2.80 5.10 1.80
CA THR A 134 2.15 5.95 0.79
C THR A 134 0.74 5.44 0.50
N ILE A 135 0.60 4.14 0.22
CA ILE A 135 -0.70 3.53 -0.08
C ILE A 135 -1.63 3.58 1.14
N ALA A 136 -1.13 3.20 2.33
CA ALA A 136 -1.91 3.21 3.55
C ALA A 136 -2.37 4.64 3.92
N LYS A 137 -1.50 5.64 3.77
CA LYS A 137 -1.86 7.05 3.99
C LYS A 137 -2.90 7.51 2.97
N ALA A 138 -2.68 7.24 1.69
CA ALA A 138 -3.56 7.61 0.59
C ALA A 138 -4.99 7.03 0.73
N THR A 139 -5.10 5.87 1.38
CA THR A 139 -6.37 5.14 1.55
C THR A 139 -7.00 5.29 2.94
N SER A 140 -6.34 6.00 3.86
CA SER A 140 -6.89 6.28 5.19
C SER A 140 -8.04 7.30 5.13
N LYS A 141 -9.14 7.03 5.84
CA LYS A 141 -10.36 7.87 5.83
C LYS A 141 -10.12 9.39 5.93
N PRO A 142 -9.39 9.93 6.94
CA PRO A 142 -9.19 11.37 7.04
C PRO A 142 -8.41 11.97 5.86
N HIS A 143 -7.60 11.16 5.16
CA HIS A 143 -6.86 11.62 4.00
C HIS A 143 -7.66 11.47 2.70
N VAL A 144 -8.45 10.40 2.56
CA VAL A 144 -9.37 10.21 1.43
C VAL A 144 -10.44 11.29 1.42
N ASP A 145 -10.99 11.65 2.58
CA ASP A 145 -11.99 12.72 2.70
C ASP A 145 -11.37 14.08 2.35
N ASN A 146 -10.17 14.39 2.86
CA ASN A 146 -9.45 15.61 2.46
C ASN A 146 -9.16 15.68 0.95
N ILE A 147 -8.72 14.58 0.34
CA ILE A 147 -8.50 14.51 -1.11
C ILE A 147 -9.82 14.72 -1.86
N ARG A 148 -10.91 14.09 -1.41
CA ARG A 148 -12.24 14.25 -2.00
C ARG A 148 -12.69 15.71 -1.92
N ASP A 149 -12.54 16.35 -0.78
CA ASP A 149 -12.94 17.75 -0.58
C ASP A 149 -12.15 18.68 -1.48
N ARG A 150 -10.83 18.49 -1.57
CA ARG A 150 -9.97 19.25 -2.49
C ARG A 150 -10.34 19.05 -3.95
N MET A 151 -10.66 17.81 -4.35
CA MET A 151 -11.12 17.51 -5.71
C MET A 151 -12.49 18.14 -5.99
N SER A 152 -13.41 18.11 -5.03
CA SER A 152 -14.71 18.77 -5.13
C SER A 152 -14.57 20.28 -5.30
N LEU A 153 -13.69 20.93 -4.52
CA LEU A 153 -13.40 22.36 -4.63
C LEU A 153 -12.75 22.71 -5.98
N ALA A 154 -11.78 21.92 -6.43
CA ALA A 154 -11.15 22.12 -7.74
C ALA A 154 -12.17 22.01 -8.87
N ARG A 155 -13.08 21.02 -8.79
CA ARG A 155 -14.17 20.85 -9.75
C ARG A 155 -15.14 22.02 -9.73
N ALA A 156 -15.53 22.50 -8.55
CA ALA A 156 -16.39 23.68 -8.43
C ALA A 156 -15.74 24.92 -9.05
N HIS A 157 -14.46 25.16 -8.75
CA HIS A 157 -13.71 26.27 -9.33
C HIS A 157 -13.67 26.21 -10.87
N VAL A 158 -13.36 25.04 -11.45
CA VAL A 158 -13.35 24.84 -12.91
C VAL A 158 -14.73 25.11 -13.54
N ILE A 159 -15.81 24.72 -12.87
CA ILE A 159 -17.18 24.98 -13.35
C ILE A 159 -17.51 26.47 -13.24
N GLU A 160 -17.19 27.12 -12.11
CA GLU A 160 -17.46 28.54 -11.87
C GLU A 160 -16.68 29.47 -12.80
N SER A 161 -15.46 29.07 -13.17
CA SER A 161 -14.60 29.76 -14.14
C SER A 161 -14.84 29.32 -15.58
N SER A 162 -15.86 28.49 -15.85
CA SER A 162 -16.15 28.01 -17.20
C SER A 162 -16.80 29.13 -18.02
N PRO A 163 -16.36 29.36 -19.27
CA PRO A 163 -16.99 30.33 -20.18
C PRO A 163 -18.48 30.04 -20.41
N VAL A 164 -18.87 28.77 -20.38
CA VAL A 164 -20.28 28.35 -20.50
C VAL A 164 -21.10 28.82 -19.29
N TRP A 165 -20.52 28.76 -18.09
CA TRP A 165 -21.18 29.21 -16.87
C TRP A 165 -21.28 30.74 -16.80
N GLU A 166 -20.27 31.45 -17.32
CA GLU A 166 -20.35 32.90 -17.52
C GLU A 166 -21.45 33.31 -18.51
N MET A 167 -21.56 32.62 -19.65
CA MET A 167 -22.65 32.87 -20.62
C MET A 167 -24.04 32.66 -19.99
N LEU A 168 -24.22 31.59 -19.20
CA LEU A 168 -25.49 31.32 -18.51
C LEU A 168 -25.83 32.38 -17.46
N ARG A 169 -24.83 32.87 -16.70
CA ARG A 169 -25.03 33.96 -15.73
C ARG A 169 -25.45 35.28 -16.37
N ASN A 170 -25.02 35.54 -17.61
CA ASN A 170 -25.35 36.77 -18.32
C ASN A 170 -26.69 36.71 -19.09
N THR A 171 -27.36 35.56 -19.09
CA THR A 171 -28.64 35.34 -19.79
C THR A 171 -29.83 35.13 -18.84
N MET A 172 -29.58 35.09 -17.53
CA MET A 172 -30.57 35.20 -16.45
C MET A 172 -30.56 36.61 -15.86
#